data_AF-A0A920T7J1-F1
#
_entry.id   AF-A0A920T7J1-F1
#
_cell.length_a   1.000
_cell.length_b   1.000
_cell.length_c   1.000
_cell.angle_alpha   90.00
_cell.angle_beta   90.00
_cell.angle_gamma   90.00
#
_symmetry.space_group_name_H-M   'P 1'
#
loop_
_entity.id
_entity.type
_entity.pdbx_description
1 polymer ?
#
loop_
_entity_poly.entity_id
_entity_poly.type
_entity_poly.pdbx_seq_one_letter_code
_entity_poly.pdbx_strand_id
1 'polypeptide(L)' 'MAVRTQKRQGKPRRHKNRQGHTKSWKKAVVKLHEEDHITFF' A
#
# COMPACT_ATOMS: atom_id res chain seq x y z
N MET A 1 14.57 7.23 -12.71
CA MET A 1 13.64 6.64 -11.73
C MET A 1 12.30 7.35 -11.73
N ALA A 2 11.21 6.67 -11.36
CA ALA A 2 9.88 7.27 -11.22
C ALA A 2 9.06 6.59 -10.13
N VAL A 3 8.20 7.34 -9.43
CA VAL A 3 7.30 6.80 -8.40
C VAL A 3 5.86 7.13 -8.74
N ARG A 4 5.00 6.10 -8.75
CA ARG A 4 3.55 6.24 -8.87
C ARG A 4 2.90 5.88 -7.54
N THR A 5 1.95 6.69 -7.07
CA THR A 5 1.29 6.47 -5.78
C THR A 5 -0.21 6.31 -5.91
N GLN A 6 -0.80 5.59 -4.97
CA GLN A 6 -2.25 5.39 -4.88
C GLN A 6 -2.69 5.47 -3.41
N LYS A 7 -3.69 6.30 -3.11
CA LYS A 7 -4.37 6.29 -1.81
C LYS A 7 -5.41 5.16 -1.82
N ARG A 8 -5.33 4.23 -0.87
CA ARG A 8 -6.26 3.11 -0.74
C ARG A 8 -7.02 3.25 0.57
N GLN A 9 -8.34 3.29 0.45
CA GLN A 9 -9.22 3.30 1.62
C GLN A 9 -9.16 1.94 2.33
N GLY A 10 -9.22 1.99 3.64
CA GLY A 10 -9.31 0.80 4.46
C GLY A 10 -10.58 0.00 4.17
N LYS A 11 -10.50 -1.32 4.25
CA LYS A 11 -11.64 -2.19 3.98
C LYS A 11 -12.65 -2.12 5.13
N PRO A 12 -13.96 -2.09 4.86
CA PRO A 12 -14.96 -2.33 5.88
C PRO A 12 -14.72 -3.69 6.55
N ARG A 13 -14.74 -3.74 7.87
CA ARG A 13 -14.59 -4.95 8.68
C ARG A 13 -15.60 -4.92 9.81
N ARG A 14 -16.09 -6.09 10.21
CA ARG A 14 -16.96 -6.23 11.37
C ARG A 14 -16.21 -6.99 12.46
N HIS A 15 -16.25 -6.49 13.68
CA HIS A 15 -15.84 -7.26 14.85
C HIS A 15 -17.05 -7.43 15.77
N LYS A 16 -17.51 -8.67 15.92
CA LYS A 16 -18.79 -9.02 16.56
C LYS A 16 -19.95 -8.25 15.92
N ASN A 17 -20.56 -7.35 16.67
CA ASN A 17 -21.70 -6.50 16.33
C ASN A 17 -21.30 -5.06 15.97
N ARG A 18 -20.00 -4.72 15.98
CA ARG A 18 -19.51 -3.38 15.61
C ARG A 18 -18.94 -3.37 14.19
N GLN A 19 -19.45 -2.44 13.38
CA GLN A 19 -18.87 -2.12 12.08
C GLN A 19 -17.67 -1.17 12.25
N GLY A 20 -16.58 -1.44 11.54
CA GLY A 20 -15.38 -0.62 11.50
C GLY A 20 -14.70 -0.70 10.13
N HIS A 21 -13.53 -0.10 10.02
CA HIS A 21 -12.68 -0.15 8.83
C HIS A 21 -11.24 -0.42 9.22
N THR A 22 -10.46 -1.07 8.35
CA THR A 22 -8.99 -1.10 8.52
C THR A 22 -8.41 0.29 8.30
N LYS A 23 -7.15 0.52 8.68
CA LYS A 23 -6.49 1.79 8.35
C LYS A 23 -6.37 1.94 6.84
N SER A 24 -6.65 3.15 6.35
CA SER A 24 -6.29 3.56 4.99
C SER A 24 -4.77 3.59 4.86
N TRP A 25 -4.27 3.32 3.65
CA TRP A 25 -2.84 3.27 3.39
C TRP A 25 -2.53 3.84 2.00
N LYS A 26 -1.28 4.24 1.80
CA LYS A 26 -0.80 4.72 0.51
C LYS A 26 0.13 3.67 -0.08
N LYS A 27 -0.20 3.18 -1.28
CA LYS A 27 0.67 2.29 -2.05
C LYS A 27 1.59 3.12 -2.92
N ALA A 28 2.86 2.73 -2.99
CA ALA A 28 3.80 3.25 -3.97
C ALA A 28 4.26 2.12 -4.90
N VAL A 29 4.38 2.42 -6.19
CA VAL A 29 5.01 1.58 -7.20
C VAL A 29 6.20 2.36 -7.73
N VAL A 30 7.39 1.80 -7.56
CA VAL A 30 8.66 2.49 -7.84
C VAL A 30 9.34 1.82 -9.02
N LYS A 31 9.74 2.62 -10.00
CA LYS A 31 10.65 2.20 -11.07
C LYS A 31 12.07 2.58 -10.67
N LEU A 32 12.90 1.56 -10.48
CA LEU A 32 14.33 1.68 -10.19
C LEU A 32 15.14 2.04 -11.44
N HIS A 33 16.41 2.37 -11.26
CA HIS A 33 17.38 2.38 -12.35
C HIS A 33 17.71 0.93 -12.74
N GLU A 34 18.25 0.75 -13.93
CA GLU A 34 18.46 -0.57 -14.54
C GLU A 34 19.55 -1.38 -13.80
N GLU A 35 20.48 -0.68 -13.18
CA GLU A 35 21.59 -1.24 -12.38
C GLU A 35 21.20 -1.51 -10.91
N ASP A 36 20.05 -0.97 -10.47
CA ASP A 36 19.62 -1.06 -9.07
C ASP A 36 18.74 -2.29 -8.84
N HIS A 37 19.16 -3.14 -7.92
CA HIS A 37 18.40 -4.31 -7.48
C HIS A 37 18.10 -4.28 -5.99
N ILE A 38 16.88 -4.69 -5.65
CA ILE A 38 16.45 -4.85 -4.27
C ILE A 38 16.83 -6.25 -3.80
N THR A 39 17.73 -6.37 -2.83
CA THR A 39 18.30 -7.65 -2.38
C THR A 39 17.58 -8.28 -1.18
N PHE A 40 16.74 -7.53 -0.47
CA PHE A 40 16.24 -7.90 0.86
C PHE A 40 14.71 -8.12 0.95
N PHE A 41 13.98 -7.98 -0.17
CA PHE A 41 12.51 -8.10 -0.17
C PHE A 41 12.03 -9.41 -0.79
#